data_AF-A0A182NGI9-F1
#
_entry.id   AF-A0A182NGI9-F1
#
_cell.length_a   1.000
_cell.length_b   1.000
_cell.length_c   1.000
_cell.angle_alpha   90.00
_cell.angle_beta   90.00
_cell.angle_gamma   90.00
#
_symmetry.space_group_name_H-M   'P 1'
#
loop_
_entity.id
_entity.type
_entity.pdbx_description
1 polymer ?
#
loop_
_entity_poly.entity_id
_entity_poly.type
_entity_poly.pdbx_seq_one_letter_code
_entity_poly.pdbx_strand_id
1 'polypeptide(L)'
;MDTVMRKAITAQERLLITLRYLATGQTYSDISILFRLPTTSTEWLNVSKEFEERSKFPHTIGAIDGKHIRIKAPSNSGTDFYNY
;
A
#
# COMPACT_ATOMS: atom_id res chain seq x y z
N MET A 1 -4.49 6.79 5.52
CA MET A 1 -3.81 8.01 6.00
C MET A 1 -2.67 8.30 5.05
N ASP A 2 -2.42 9.57 4.73
CA ASP A 2 -1.27 9.94 3.93
C ASP A 2 0.03 9.61 4.69
N THR A 3 1.06 9.19 3.97
CA THR A 3 2.39 8.99 4.53
C THR A 3 3.37 10.01 3.94
N VAL A 4 4.54 10.16 4.56
CA VAL A 4 5.64 10.99 4.03
C VAL A 4 6.06 10.54 2.63
N MET A 5 5.84 9.27 2.29
CA MET A 5 6.25 8.69 1.02
C MET A 5 5.17 8.80 -0.07
N ARG A 6 3.88 8.73 0.28
CA ARG A 6 2.78 8.86 -0.68
C ARG A 6 1.47 9.26 -0.04
N LYS A 7 0.61 9.92 -0.82
CA LYS A 7 -0.80 10.09 -0.45
C LYS A 7 -1.50 8.73 -0.45
N ALA A 8 -2.42 8.56 0.48
CA ALA A 8 -3.32 7.42 0.49
C ALA A 8 -4.21 7.46 -0.74
N ILE A 9 -4.46 6.29 -1.32
CA ILE A 9 -5.50 6.13 -2.33
C ILE A 9 -6.83 6.42 -1.62
N THR A 10 -7.60 7.36 -2.16
CA THR A 10 -8.86 7.79 -1.57
C THR A 10 -9.87 6.64 -1.54
N ALA A 11 -10.86 6.73 -0.65
CA ALA A 11 -11.93 5.73 -0.59
C ALA A 11 -12.70 5.64 -1.93
N GLN A 12 -12.88 6.77 -2.62
CA GLN A 12 -13.51 6.85 -3.93
C GLN A 12 -12.69 6.10 -4.99
N GLU A 13 -11.38 6.35 -5.07
CA GLU A 13 -10.51 5.64 -6.02
C GLU A 13 -10.52 4.13 -5.75
N ARG A 14 -10.38 3.72 -4.48
CA ARG A 14 -10.46 2.31 -4.11
C ARG A 14 -11.76 1.65 -4.57
N LEU A 15 -12.90 2.30 -4.32
CA LEU A 15 -14.21 1.81 -4.76
C LEU A 15 -14.29 1.73 -6.28
N LEU A 16 -13.82 2.76 -6.98
CA LEU A 16 -13.87 2.85 -8.43
C LEU A 16 -13.02 1.76 -9.10
N ILE A 17 -11.82 1.49 -8.56
CA ILE A 17 -10.98 0.37 -9.01
C ILE A 17 -11.67 -0.97 -8.77
N THR A 18 -12.22 -1.20 -7.58
CA THR A 18 -12.90 -2.47 -7.27
C THR A 18 -14.10 -2.68 -8.19
N LEU A 19 -14.94 -1.66 -8.38
CA LEU A 19 -16.07 -1.73 -9.28
C LEU A 19 -15.62 -1.96 -10.72
N ARG A 20 -14.56 -1.29 -11.18
CA ARG A 20 -14.01 -1.51 -12.53
C ARG A 20 -13.56 -2.96 -12.69
N TYR A 21 -12.75 -3.49 -11.78
CA TYR A 21 -12.30 -4.88 -11.81
C TYR A 21 -13.47 -5.87 -11.86
N LEU A 22 -14.48 -5.70 -11.00
CA LEU A 22 -15.64 -6.58 -10.93
C LEU A 22 -16.54 -6.46 -12.16
N ALA A 23 -16.71 -5.26 -12.72
CA ALA A 23 -17.59 -5.01 -13.85
C ALA A 23 -16.96 -5.40 -15.20
N THR A 24 -15.65 -5.25 -15.37
CA THR A 24 -14.96 -5.51 -16.65
C THR A 24 -14.24 -6.85 -16.69
N GLY A 25 -14.03 -7.52 -15.55
CA GLY A 25 -13.27 -8.77 -15.48
C GLY A 25 -11.80 -8.61 -15.90
N GLN A 26 -11.29 -7.38 -15.88
CA GLN A 26 -9.94 -7.06 -16.31
C GLN A 26 -8.87 -7.75 -15.47
N THR A 27 -7.76 -8.12 -16.11
CA THR A 27 -6.65 -8.77 -15.42
C THR A 27 -5.90 -7.80 -14.51
N TYR A 28 -5.11 -8.33 -13.58
CA TYR A 28 -4.26 -7.50 -12.71
C TYR A 28 -3.28 -6.60 -13.48
N SER A 29 -2.92 -6.96 -14.71
CA SER A 29 -2.07 -6.16 -15.59
C SER A 29 -2.76 -4.89 -16.10
N ASP A 30 -4.08 -4.92 -16.32
CA ASP A 30 -4.82 -3.71 -16.68
C ASP A 30 -4.98 -2.77 -15.48
N ILE A 31 -5.15 -3.36 -14.29
CA ILE A 31 -5.19 -2.63 -13.03
C ILE A 31 -3.83 -1.98 -12.73
N SER A 32 -2.73 -2.68 -13.03
CA SER A 32 -1.38 -2.17 -12.80
C SER A 32 -1.09 -0.91 -13.62
N ILE A 33 -1.55 -0.85 -14.88
CA ILE A 33 -1.52 0.36 -15.72
C ILE A 33 -2.31 1.50 -15.07
N LEU A 34 -3.50 1.18 -14.53
CA LEU A 34 -4.36 2.17 -13.89
C LEU A 34 -3.71 2.84 -12.67
N PHE A 35 -2.95 2.06 -11.90
CA PHE A 35 -2.23 2.53 -10.71
C PHE A 35 -0.80 3.00 -11.00
N ARG A 36 -0.40 3.07 -12.28
CA ARG A 36 0.96 3.42 -12.69
C ARG A 36 2.02 2.56 -12.00
N LEU A 37 1.72 1.28 -11.81
CA LEU A 37 2.71 0.34 -11.31
C LEU A 37 3.79 0.12 -12.38
N PRO A 38 5.05 -0.08 -11.97
CA PRO A 38 6.11 -0.51 -12.86
C PRO A 38 5.69 -1.75 -13.67
N THR A 39 5.99 -1.76 -14.96
CA THR A 39 5.71 -2.89 -15.86
C THR A 39 6.97 -3.59 -16.33
N THR A 40 8.11 -2.92 -16.23
CA THR A 40 9.42 -3.43 -16.64
C THR A 40 10.35 -3.66 -15.46
N SER A 41 11.31 -4.57 -15.61
CA SER A 41 12.32 -4.85 -14.58
C SER A 41 13.13 -3.62 -14.19
N THR A 42 13.41 -2.72 -15.15
CA THR A 42 14.13 -1.47 -14.91
C THR A 42 13.33 -0.52 -14.02
N GLU A 43 12.02 -0.37 -14.27
CA GLU A 43 11.15 0.46 -13.45
C GLU A 43 11.03 -0.10 -12.02
N TRP A 44 10.92 -1.43 -11.88
CA TRP A 44 10.92 -2.08 -10.56
C TRP A 44 12.23 -1.86 -9.81
N LEU A 45 13.37 -1.91 -10.50
CA LEU A 45 14.68 -1.65 -9.90
C LEU A 45 14.78 -0.19 -9.40
N ASN A 46 14.23 0.76 -10.15
CA ASN A 46 14.19 2.16 -9.74
C ASN A 46 13.31 2.36 -8.49
N VAL A 47 12.13 1.74 -8.45
CA VAL A 47 11.25 1.78 -7.27
C VAL A 47 11.93 1.16 -6.05
N SER A 48 12.62 0.02 -6.21
CA SER A 48 13.36 -0.61 -5.12
C SER A 48 14.46 0.30 -4.57
N LYS A 49 15.24 0.95 -5.46
CA LYS A 49 16.31 1.87 -5.05
C LYS A 49 15.75 3.08 -4.30
N GLU A 50 14.72 3.72 -4.84
CA GLU A 50 14.11 4.89 -4.20
C GLU A 50 13.51 4.53 -2.83
N PHE A 51 12.86 3.37 -2.72
CA PHE A 51 12.33 2.89 -1.44
C PHE A 51 13.45 2.59 -0.44
N GLU A 52 14.52 1.92 -0.86
CA GLU A 52 15.69 1.62 -0.03
C GLU A 52 16.38 2.91 0.45
N GLU A 53 16.56 3.91 -0.42
CA GLU A 53 17.15 5.20 -0.06
C GLU A 53 16.39 5.90 1.07
N ARG A 54 15.05 5.82 1.04
CA ARG A 54 14.14 6.45 2.01
C ARG A 54 13.97 5.62 3.29
N SER A 55 13.76 4.31 3.17
CA SER A 55 13.41 3.42 4.28
C SER A 55 14.63 2.75 4.94
N LYS A 56 15.79 2.76 4.27
CA LYS A 56 17.00 1.99 4.62
C LYS A 56 16.75 0.47 4.71
N PHE A 57 15.76 -0.02 3.99
CA PHE A 57 15.40 -1.43 3.94
C PHE A 57 15.68 -2.00 2.53
N PRO A 58 16.75 -2.80 2.35
CA PRO A 58 17.19 -3.25 1.03
C PRO A 58 16.24 -4.28 0.43
N HIS A 59 16.34 -4.46 -0.90
CA HIS A 59 15.58 -5.45 -1.67
C HIS A 59 14.06 -5.35 -1.51
N THR A 60 13.54 -4.15 -1.30
CA THR A 60 12.11 -3.92 -1.05
C THR A 60 11.57 -2.89 -2.01
N ILE A 61 10.48 -3.26 -2.68
CA ILE A 61 9.80 -2.44 -3.70
C ILE A 61 8.66 -1.60 -3.13
N GLY A 62 8.41 -1.70 -1.83
CA GLY A 62 7.35 -0.98 -1.13
C GLY A 62 6.89 -1.68 0.13
N ALA A 63 6.04 -1.00 0.89
CA ALA A 63 5.35 -1.55 2.05
C ALA A 63 3.83 -1.54 1.80
N ILE A 64 3.18 -2.68 2.05
CA ILE A 64 1.73 -2.76 2.11
C ILE A 64 1.34 -2.61 3.58
N ASP A 65 0.76 -1.47 3.93
CA ASP A 65 0.21 -1.28 5.27
C ASP A 65 -1.02 -2.18 5.46
N GLY A 66 -1.01 -2.92 6.57
CA GLY A 66 -2.12 -3.79 6.96
C GLY A 66 -3.35 -2.98 7.33
N LYS A 67 -4.52 -3.62 7.31
CA LYS A 67 -5.74 -3.03 7.87
C LYS A 67 -5.55 -2.86 9.38
N HIS A 68 -5.68 -1.62 9.87
CA HIS A 68 -5.83 -1.35 11.30
C HIS A 68 -7.18 -1.90 11.79
N ILE A 69 -7.16 -3.07 12.43
CA ILE A 69 -8.32 -3.61 13.14
C ILE A 69 -8.32 -2.99 14.54
N ARG A 70 -9.37 -2.22 14.88
CA ARG A 70 -9.53 -1.69 16.24
C ARG A 70 -9.80 -2.86 17.18
N ILE A 71 -8.85 -3.15 18.06
CA ILE A 71 -9.01 -4.11 19.15
C ILE A 71 -9.23 -3.34 20.45
N LYS A 72 -10.19 -3.79 21.26
CA LYS A 72 -10.35 -3.26 22.62
C LYS A 72 -9.24 -3.87 23.47
N ALA A 73 -8.42 -3.03 24.08
CA ALA A 73 -7.37 -3.48 25.00
C ALA A 73 -8.00 -4.34 26.12
N PRO A 74 -7.47 -5.54 26.41
CA PRO A 74 -7.88 -6.32 27.57
C PRO A 74 -7.61 -5.55 28.88
N SER A 75 -8.30 -5.95 29.95
CA SER A 75 -8.03 -5.41 31.29
C SER A 75 -6.59 -5.73 31.71
N ASN A 76 -5.89 -4.76 32.31
CA ASN A 76 -4.50 -4.84 32.78
C ASN A 76 -3.42 -4.93 31.68
N SER A 77 -3.72 -4.52 30.45
CA SER A 77 -2.75 -4.59 29.33
C SER A 77 -1.74 -3.44 29.24
N GLY A 78 -1.63 -2.61 30.27
CA GLY A 78 -0.64 -1.53 30.34
C GLY A 78 -0.60 -0.68 29.07
N THR A 79 0.61 -0.45 28.54
CA THR A 79 0.86 0.34 27.33
C THR A 79 0.88 -0.47 26.03
N ASP A 80 0.66 -1.80 26.09
CA ASP A 80 0.91 -2.71 24.96
C ASP A 80 -0.04 -2.50 23.77
N PHE A 81 -1.13 -1.75 23.97
CA PHE A 81 -2.15 -1.44 22.96
C PHE A 81 -2.21 0.06 22.62
N TYR A 82 -1.20 0.85 23.03
CA TYR A 82 -1.08 2.26 22.65
C TYR A 82 -0.22 2.38 21.39
N ASN A 83 -0.76 3.05 20.37
CA ASN A 83 0.03 3.50 19.22
C ASN A 83 0.69 4.83 19.59
N TYR A 84 2.02 4.87 19.58
CA TYR A 84 2.83 6.08 19.76
C TYR A 84 3.04 6.81 18.44
#